data_AF-A0A557XCB9-F1
#
_entry.id   AF-A0A557XCB9-F1
#
_cell.length_a   1.000
_cell.length_b   1.000
_cell.length_c   1.000
_cell.angle_alpha   90.00
_cell.angle_beta   90.00
_cell.angle_gamma   90.00
#
_symmetry.space_group_name_H-M   'P 1'
#
loop_
_entity.id
_entity.type
_entity.pdbx_description
1 polymer ?
#
loop_
_entity_poly.entity_id
_entity_poly.type
_entity_poly.pdbx_seq_one_letter_code
_entity_poly.pdbx_strand_id
1 'polypeptide(L)' 'RYDRLAQLRDLVLLLSDSLTPRGVGQWLHAGNRLLDGERPIDLLANDRYEEVRGAAESFIDGSYV' A
#
# COMPACT_ATOMS: atom_id res chain seq x y z
N ARG A 1 1.88 -18.19 -7.35
CA ARG A 1 3.05 -17.80 -6.50
C ARG A 1 3.83 -16.61 -7.09
N TYR A 2 3.69 -16.28 -8.39
CA TYR A 2 4.15 -15.02 -8.97
C TYR A 2 3.21 -13.83 -8.66
N ASP A 3 1.98 -14.13 -8.26
CA ASP A 3 0.90 -13.16 -8.09
C ASP A 3 1.21 -12.13 -7.00
N ARG A 4 1.83 -12.56 -5.89
CA ARG A 4 2.20 -11.65 -4.78
C ARG A 4 3.29 -10.64 -5.17
N LEU A 5 4.24 -11.03 -6.02
CA LEU A 5 5.27 -10.10 -6.51
C LEU A 5 4.69 -9.13 -7.55
N ALA A 6 3.77 -9.59 -8.39
CA ALA A 6 3.04 -8.72 -9.32
C ALA A 6 2.20 -7.69 -8.54
N GLN A 7 1.43 -8.14 -7.56
CA GLN A 7 0.64 -7.30 -6.65
C GLN A 7 1.49 -6.24 -5.93
N LEU A 8 2.63 -6.64 -5.35
CA LEU A 8 3.54 -5.69 -4.70
C LEU A 8 4.09 -4.68 -5.70
N ARG A 9 4.50 -5.12 -6.89
CA ARG A 9 4.98 -4.21 -7.95
C ARG A 9 3.89 -3.22 -8.35
N ASP A 10 2.65 -3.68 -8.55
CA ASP A 10 1.55 -2.83 -8.98
C ASP A 10 1.22 -1.76 -7.92
N LEU A 11 1.26 -2.12 -6.63
CA LEU A 11 1.16 -1.17 -5.51
C LEU A 11 2.30 -0.14 -5.50
N VAL A 12 3.54 -0.61 -5.69
CA VAL A 12 4.71 0.28 -5.72
C VAL A 12 4.59 1.28 -6.87
N LEU A 13 4.13 0.83 -8.05
CA LEU A 13 3.89 1.71 -9.19
C LEU A 13 2.79 2.75 -8.89
N LEU A 14 1.65 2.31 -8.36
CA LEU A 14 0.56 3.21 -7.96
C LEU A 14 1.02 4.30 -6.98
N LEU A 15 1.75 3.92 -5.94
CA LEU A 15 2.23 4.88 -4.94
C LEU A 15 3.33 5.81 -5.48
N SER A 16 4.12 5.35 -6.45
CA SER A 16 5.24 6.12 -7.02
C SER A 16 4.77 7.33 -7.84
N ASP A 17 3.49 7.38 -8.25
CA ASP A 17 2.92 8.55 -8.90
C ASP A 17 2.82 9.76 -7.95
N SER A 18 2.78 9.54 -6.64
CA SER A 18 2.68 10.60 -5.63
C SER A 18 3.80 10.61 -4.59
N LEU A 19 4.51 9.49 -4.41
CA LEU A 19 5.55 9.34 -3.40
C LEU A 19 6.92 9.13 -4.03
N THR A 20 7.94 9.66 -3.36
CA THR A 20 9.33 9.27 -3.64
C THR A 20 9.53 7.78 -3.32
N PRO A 21 10.57 7.11 -3.85
CA PRO A 21 10.87 5.71 -3.52
C PRO A 21 11.01 5.48 -2.00
N ARG A 22 11.61 6.43 -1.29
CA ARG A 22 11.69 6.39 0.18
C ARG A 22 10.30 6.51 0.81
N GLY A 23 9.45 7.40 0.29
CA GLY A 23 8.07 7.57 0.73
C GLY A 23 7.24 6.31 0.55
N VAL A 24 7.36 5.61 -0.58
CA VAL A 24 6.71 4.31 -0.81
C VAL A 24 7.15 3.30 0.25
N GLY A 25 8.47 3.21 0.50
CA GLY A 25 8.99 2.34 1.55
C GLY A 25 8.45 2.70 2.93
N GLN A 26 8.37 3.98 3.27
CA GLN A 26 7.79 4.43 4.53
C GLN A 26 6.30 4.10 4.64
N TRP A 27 5.52 4.30 3.58
CA TRP A 27 4.10 4.00 3.56
C TRP A 27 3.85 2.51 3.79
N LEU A 28 4.61 1.63 3.14
CA LEU A 28 4.47 0.17 3.28
C LEU A 28 4.86 -0.37 4.67
N HIS A 29 5.80 0.30 5.35
CA HIS A 29 6.36 -0.16 6.63
C HIS A 29 5.82 0.57 7.86
N ALA A 30 5.16 1.71 7.70
CA ALA A 30 4.54 2.46 8.80
C ALA A 30 3.13 1.92 9.10
N GLY A 31 2.66 2.15 10.33
CA GLY A 31 1.25 1.94 10.66
C GLY A 31 0.38 2.91 9.86
N ASN A 32 -0.62 2.39 9.17
CA ASN A 32 -1.41 3.17 8.22
C ASN A 32 -2.83 3.39 8.76
N ARG A 33 -3.22 4.66 8.91
CA ARG A 33 -4.54 5.05 9.43
C ARG A 33 -5.72 4.58 8.57
N LEU A 34 -5.51 4.37 7.27
CA LEU A 34 -6.52 3.84 6.35
C LEU A 34 -6.69 2.32 6.49
N LEU A 35 -5.86 1.70 7.32
CA LEU A 35 -5.79 0.27 7.58
C LEU A 35 -5.80 0.00 9.09
N ASP A 36 -6.58 0.81 9.84
CA ASP A 36 -6.74 0.68 11.29
C ASP A 36 -5.41 0.69 12.09
N GLY A 37 -4.37 1.32 11.54
CA GLY A 37 -3.03 1.38 12.13
C GLY A 37 -2.13 0.20 11.81
N GLU A 38 -2.60 -0.80 11.08
CA GLU A 38 -1.80 -1.94 10.62
C GLU A 38 -0.75 -1.49 9.58
N ARG A 39 0.35 -2.25 9.47
CA ARG A 39 1.39 -2.00 8.45
C ARG A 39 0.98 -2.69 7.15
N PRO A 40 0.96 -1.98 6.01
CA PRO A 40 0.59 -2.58 4.72
C PRO A 40 1.40 -3.84 4.37
N ILE A 41 2.70 -3.87 4.69
CA ILE A 41 3.54 -5.04 4.39
C ILE A 41 3.10 -6.32 5.13
N ASP A 42 2.57 -6.18 6.35
CA ASP A 42 2.07 -7.31 7.12
C ASP A 42 0.74 -7.81 6.53
N LEU A 43 -0.12 -6.91 6.09
CA LEU A 43 -1.37 -7.25 5.40
C LEU A 43 -1.11 -7.99 4.09
N LEU A 44 -0.13 -7.53 3.30
CA LEU A 44 0.29 -8.21 2.08
C LEU A 44 0.87 -9.61 2.34
N ALA A 45 1.59 -9.78 3.46
CA ALA A 45 2.08 -11.10 3.86
C ALA A 45 0.95 -12.07 4.22
N ASN A 46 -0.19 -11.55 4.68
CA ASN A 46 -1.41 -12.28 5.03
C ASN A 46 -2.46 -12.33 3.90
N ASP A 47 -2.06 -12.08 2.65
CA ASP A 47 -2.91 -12.12 1.45
C ASP A 47 -4.10 -11.12 1.45
N ARG A 48 -4.02 -10.06 2.26
CA ARG A 48 -5.01 -8.96 2.32
C ARG A 48 -4.70 -7.85 1.30
N TYR A 49 -4.46 -8.24 0.05
CA TYR A 49 -4.02 -7.31 -1.01
C TYR A 49 -5.04 -6.22 -1.35
N GLU A 50 -6.31 -6.58 -1.53
CA GLU A 50 -7.36 -5.64 -1.96
C GLU A 50 -7.56 -4.50 -0.96
N GLU A 51 -7.39 -4.77 0.34
CA GLU A 51 -7.49 -3.76 1.39
C GLU A 51 -6.34 -2.75 1.30
N VAL A 52 -5.12 -3.24 1.09
CA VAL A 52 -3.95 -2.38 0.91
C VAL A 52 -4.06 -1.57 -0.39
N ARG A 53 -4.60 -2.17 -1.45
CA ARG A 53 -4.86 -1.49 -2.73
C ARG A 53 -5.88 -0.37 -2.57
N GLY A 54 -7.01 -0.62 -1.91
CA GLY A 54 -8.01 0.41 -1.65
C GLY A 54 -7.50 1.56 -0.77
N ALA A 55 -6.66 1.25 0.23
CA ALA A 55 -6.00 2.28 1.03
C ALA A 55 -4.99 3.11 0.22
N ALA A 56 -4.26 2.47 -0.70
CA ALA A 56 -3.34 3.17 -1.60
C ALA A 56 -4.11 4.08 -2.57
N GLU A 57 -5.19 3.60 -3.19
CA GLU A 57 -6.06 4.41 -4.06
C GLU A 57 -6.63 5.63 -3.31
N SER A 58 -7.17 5.42 -2.11
CA SER A 58 -7.71 6.51 -1.27
C SER A 58 -6.64 7.53 -0.86
N PHE A 59 -5.42 7.06 -0.59
CA PHE A 59 -4.28 7.92 -0.28
C PHE A 59 -3.91 8.83 -1.47
N ILE A 60 -3.90 8.28 -2.69
CA ILE A 60 -3.56 9.02 -3.92
C ILE A 60 -4.66 10.01 -4.29
N ASP A 61 -5.93 9.61 -4.17
CA ASP A 61 -7.08 10.47 -4.46
C ASP A 61 -7.23 11.63 -3.46
N GLY A 62 -6.47 11.60 -2.34
CA GLY A 62 -6.56 12.59 -1.27
C GLY A 62 -7.90 12.52 -0.51
N SER A 63 -8.67 11.46 -0.70
CA SER A 63 -9.93 11.19 -0.03
C SER A 63 -9.66 10.67 1.38
N TYR A 64 -9.28 11.58 2.27
CA TYR A 64 -9.22 11.31 3.70
C TYR A 64 -10.62 11.45 4.29
N VAL A 65 -11.28 10.33 4.59
CA VAL A 65 -12.42 10.27 5.52
C VAL A 65 -11.93 10.17 6.95
#